data_AF-A0A1I5XT72-F1
#
_entry.id   AF-A0A1I5XT72-F1
#
_cell.length_a   1.000
_cell.length_b   1.000
_cell.length_c   1.000
_cell.angle_alpha   90.00
_cell.angle_beta   90.00
_cell.angle_gamma   90.00
#
_symmetry.space_group_name_H-M   'P 1'
#
loop_
_entity.id
_entity.type
_entity.pdbx_description
1 polymer ?
#
loop_
_entity_poly.entity_id
_entity_poly.type
_entity_poly.pdbx_seq_one_letter_code
_entity_poly.pdbx_strand_id
1 'polypeptide(L)'
;MKRLYWGVGLILVMLICLWQWKTEPQAAGRLSSGVTIYYYKLDEVRGHYQIDRSETIHYEARLYAPFSVHLEPTQGYIIEYFTMNAGTHRYFMTQDIILTMQHSEVIRIYERPIPSYAQTTTYEYYDAARKRWQNYSTHTDYIREGERYSYTFEKPPYSYWHVGDVQKNGSYSGNFSNISYTVTGATNIKVRWYPSVTYVYFHPEGGTGTMQSQSGYYGGNITLNANRFVKPGFRFVGWKGKMSGSEKTFFNGETFRVQSRVNGERIDLYAQWEPIFEKMFLKYMDTMKLENDAVSDSLQWENQCMFPVLDANEKGTFLGWSPSVKDGKPLYTEKSIVKAGELYEWGEKNKTLFWEGKNVMMPLYSVWDRIPKLVMSTVYVPETWAKEGKISLEFIKQFIKSVDEEDGILPEKNIRVEGFDPERIKEAHGGEEIRLVVKAYDKLKNCVEGELKVCIVATNEKSLGRRGRVRFIDASHIDTLSENSVWRVDDKFASLLQNVLDLRK
;
A
#
# COMPACT_ATOMS: atom_id res chain seq x y z
N MET A 1 39.99 14.28 -71.42
CA MET A 1 41.02 14.60 -72.43
C MET A 1 40.89 16.07 -72.80
N LYS A 2 41.99 16.82 -72.64
CA LYS A 2 42.46 18.00 -73.41
C LYS A 2 41.41 18.99 -73.95
N ARG A 3 41.36 20.24 -73.45
CA ARG A 3 42.17 21.44 -73.85
C ARG A 3 41.21 22.42 -74.54
N LEU A 4 40.98 23.60 -73.97
CA LEU A 4 41.76 24.85 -74.08
C LEU A 4 41.47 25.64 -75.38
N TYR A 5 41.12 26.91 -75.15
CA TYR A 5 41.56 28.13 -75.89
C TYR A 5 40.78 28.45 -77.17
N TRP A 6 40.26 29.65 -77.43
CA TRP A 6 40.55 31.08 -77.14
C TRP A 6 40.49 31.76 -78.53
N GLY A 7 40.16 33.06 -78.58
CA GLY A 7 40.39 33.90 -79.78
C GLY A 7 39.08 34.45 -80.33
N VAL A 8 38.57 35.61 -79.89
CA VAL A 8 39.09 36.98 -80.10
C VAL A 8 39.03 37.41 -81.57
N GLY A 9 38.40 38.56 -81.81
CA GLY A 9 38.72 39.44 -82.94
C GLY A 9 37.52 39.77 -83.82
N LEU A 10 36.69 40.75 -83.44
CA LEU A 10 36.82 42.15 -83.86
C LEU A 10 36.62 42.43 -85.37
N ILE A 11 35.51 43.14 -85.63
CA ILE A 11 35.39 44.34 -86.47
C ILE A 11 35.43 44.14 -87.99
N LEU A 12 34.24 44.30 -88.59
CA LEU A 12 34.11 45.11 -89.80
C LEU A 12 33.03 46.18 -89.56
N VAL A 13 33.45 47.43 -89.73
CA VAL A 13 32.65 48.65 -89.65
C VAL A 13 32.18 49.00 -91.07
N MET A 14 30.97 49.59 -91.10
CA MET A 14 30.41 50.54 -92.07
C MET A 14 29.41 50.07 -93.15
N LEU A 15 28.23 50.68 -93.01
CA LEU A 15 27.37 51.31 -94.03
C LEU A 15 26.15 50.55 -94.57
N ILE A 16 25.04 50.79 -93.87
CA ILE A 16 23.72 51.24 -94.35
C ILE A 16 23.14 50.48 -95.54
N CYS A 17 22.12 49.67 -95.26
CA CYS A 17 20.81 49.80 -95.92
C CYS A 17 19.71 49.21 -95.01
N LEU A 18 18.67 50.02 -94.80
CA LEU A 18 17.37 49.69 -94.25
C LEU A 18 16.92 48.26 -94.59
N TRP A 19 16.60 47.43 -93.60
CA TRP A 19 15.55 46.41 -93.72
C TRP A 19 14.82 46.26 -92.38
N GLN A 20 13.49 46.40 -92.49
CA GLN A 20 12.51 46.43 -91.41
C GLN A 20 12.48 45.11 -90.63
N TRP A 21 12.39 45.17 -89.29
CA TRP A 21 11.83 44.08 -88.49
C TRP A 21 10.38 44.42 -88.17
N LYS A 22 9.48 43.86 -89.00
CA LYS A 22 8.09 43.58 -88.65
C LYS A 22 8.10 42.38 -87.70
N THR A 23 7.77 42.58 -86.43
CA THR A 23 7.31 41.50 -85.55
C THR A 23 5.80 41.62 -85.41
N GLU A 24 5.07 40.78 -86.15
CA GLU A 24 3.61 40.71 -86.09
C GLU A 24 3.15 39.96 -84.82
N PRO A 25 2.13 40.44 -84.09
CA PRO A 25 1.58 39.77 -82.92
C PRO A 25 0.81 38.51 -83.32
N GLN A 26 1.14 37.37 -82.71
CA GLN A 26 0.40 36.12 -82.92
C GLN A 26 -0.62 35.88 -81.78
N ALA A 27 -1.89 35.83 -82.18
CA ALA A 27 -3.11 35.48 -81.44
C ALA A 27 -3.70 36.55 -80.49
N ALA A 28 -4.77 37.20 -80.96
CA ALA A 28 -5.68 38.03 -80.16
C ALA A 28 -6.96 37.24 -79.86
N GLY A 29 -7.22 36.93 -78.58
CA GLY A 29 -8.52 36.44 -78.13
C GLY A 29 -9.44 37.62 -77.82
N ARG A 30 -10.55 37.75 -78.56
CA ARG A 30 -11.49 38.86 -78.41
C ARG A 30 -12.48 38.56 -77.27
N LEU A 31 -12.37 39.27 -76.15
CA LEU A 31 -13.38 39.24 -75.08
C LEU A 31 -14.52 40.20 -75.43
N SER A 32 -15.76 39.87 -75.06
CA SER A 32 -16.99 40.60 -75.42
C SER A 32 -17.17 41.97 -74.71
N SER A 33 -16.10 42.53 -74.15
CA SER A 33 -16.09 43.87 -73.56
C SER A 33 -14.70 44.49 -73.69
N GLY A 34 -14.42 45.04 -74.89
CA GLY A 34 -13.50 46.16 -75.15
C GLY A 34 -12.01 46.09 -74.78
N VAL A 35 -11.52 45.09 -74.05
CA VAL A 35 -10.12 45.04 -73.57
C VAL A 35 -9.30 44.05 -74.39
N THR A 36 -8.23 44.54 -75.04
CA THR A 36 -7.21 43.70 -75.71
C THR A 36 -5.93 43.75 -74.89
N ILE A 37 -5.43 42.60 -74.45
CA ILE A 37 -4.16 42.49 -73.71
C ILE A 37 -3.12 41.85 -74.63
N TYR A 38 -1.95 42.48 -74.77
CA TYR A 38 -0.80 41.90 -75.46
C TYR A 38 0.20 41.32 -74.45
N TYR A 39 0.71 40.12 -74.71
CA TYR A 39 1.80 39.52 -73.94
C TYR A 39 2.97 39.17 -74.86
N TYR A 40 4.20 39.40 -74.38
CA TYR A 40 5.42 38.93 -75.01
C TYR A 40 5.81 37.59 -74.38
N LYS A 41 6.00 36.56 -75.22
CA LYS A 41 6.33 35.20 -74.79
C LYS A 41 7.80 35.14 -74.31
N LEU A 42 8.00 35.00 -73.01
CA LEU A 42 9.24 34.50 -72.41
C LEU A 42 8.86 33.26 -71.58
N ASP A 43 9.06 32.11 -72.21
CA ASP A 43 8.98 30.72 -71.76
C ASP A 43 7.79 30.21 -70.90
N GLU A 44 7.28 29.07 -71.36
CA GLU A 44 6.13 28.27 -70.96
C GLU A 44 5.53 28.48 -69.54
N VAL A 45 4.27 28.94 -69.50
CA VAL A 45 3.36 28.73 -68.36
C VAL A 45 1.99 28.27 -68.88
N ARG A 46 1.52 27.09 -68.44
CA ARG A 46 0.16 26.58 -68.65
C ARG A 46 -0.70 26.93 -67.42
N GLY A 47 -1.91 27.45 -67.64
CA GLY A 47 -2.90 27.70 -66.60
C GLY A 47 -4.32 27.76 -67.15
N HIS A 48 -5.28 27.20 -66.41
CA HIS A 48 -6.71 27.15 -66.74
C HIS A 48 -7.45 28.40 -66.21
N TYR A 49 -8.49 28.84 -66.92
CA TYR A 49 -9.40 29.91 -66.50
C TYR A 49 -10.81 29.37 -66.27
N GLN A 50 -11.51 29.91 -65.27
CA GLN A 50 -12.93 29.70 -65.04
C GLN A 50 -13.58 31.08 -64.80
N ILE A 51 -14.68 31.36 -65.49
CA ILE A 51 -15.38 32.64 -65.46
C ILE A 51 -16.62 32.48 -64.58
N ASP A 52 -16.76 33.29 -63.53
CA ASP A 52 -18.01 33.44 -62.78
C ASP A 52 -18.61 34.84 -63.00
N ARG A 53 -19.94 34.95 -62.95
CA ARG A 53 -20.71 36.13 -63.42
C ARG A 53 -20.72 37.30 -62.43
N SER A 54 -19.55 37.78 -62.05
CA SER A 54 -19.30 39.14 -61.59
C SER A 54 -18.12 39.67 -62.38
N GLU A 55 -18.15 40.92 -62.84
CA GLU A 55 -17.15 41.53 -63.73
C GLU A 55 -15.74 41.64 -63.09
N THR A 56 -15.10 40.51 -62.86
CA THR A 56 -13.77 40.40 -62.25
C THR A 56 -13.05 39.23 -62.88
N ILE A 57 -11.99 39.51 -63.65
CA ILE A 57 -11.15 38.48 -64.26
C ILE A 57 -10.11 38.04 -63.22
N HIS A 58 -10.22 36.80 -62.73
CA HIS A 58 -9.17 36.20 -61.90
C HIS A 58 -8.06 35.64 -62.79
N TYR A 59 -6.84 36.17 -62.65
CA TYR A 59 -5.64 35.63 -63.28
C TYR A 59 -4.69 35.09 -62.21
N GLU A 60 -4.39 33.80 -62.24
CA GLU A 60 -3.45 33.17 -61.32
C GLU A 60 -2.16 32.83 -62.08
N ALA A 61 -1.07 33.55 -61.77
CA ALA A 61 0.25 33.29 -62.35
C ALA A 61 1.30 33.16 -61.22
N ARG A 62 2.10 32.08 -61.27
CA ARG A 62 3.30 31.94 -60.43
C ARG A 62 4.47 32.60 -61.17
N LEU A 63 5.05 33.64 -60.58
CA LEU A 63 6.09 34.45 -61.21
C LEU A 63 7.44 34.24 -60.51
N TYR A 64 8.49 34.00 -61.30
CA TYR A 64 9.88 33.86 -60.83
C TYR A 64 10.83 34.93 -61.41
N ALA A 65 10.33 35.97 -62.08
CA ALA A 65 11.11 37.07 -62.68
C ALA A 65 10.25 38.36 -62.86
N PRO A 66 10.87 39.56 -62.97
CA PRO A 66 10.15 40.81 -63.18
C PRO A 66 9.47 40.87 -64.56
N PHE A 67 8.28 41.45 -64.62
CA PHE A 67 7.48 41.62 -65.85
C PHE A 67 6.96 43.07 -65.95
N SER A 68 6.59 43.49 -67.16
CA SER A 68 5.96 44.78 -67.44
C SER A 68 4.56 44.55 -68.01
N VAL A 69 3.56 45.28 -67.53
CA VAL A 69 2.18 45.21 -68.02
C VAL A 69 1.88 46.49 -68.79
N HIS A 70 1.47 46.34 -70.05
CA HIS A 70 0.94 47.44 -70.86
C HIS A 70 -0.59 47.36 -70.87
N LEU A 71 -1.26 48.44 -70.45
CA LEU A 71 -2.70 48.60 -70.55
C LEU A 71 -2.98 49.79 -71.47
N GLU A 72 -3.75 49.58 -72.55
CA GLU A 72 -4.32 50.67 -73.34
C GLU A 72 -5.69 51.06 -72.77
N PRO A 73 -5.88 52.30 -72.29
CA PRO A 73 -7.19 52.73 -71.85
C PRO A 73 -8.05 53.09 -73.07
N THR A 74 -9.16 52.39 -73.27
CA THR A 74 -10.28 52.96 -74.03
C THR A 74 -11.06 53.89 -73.10
N GLN A 75 -11.37 55.09 -73.60
CA GLN A 75 -11.85 56.25 -72.85
C GLN A 75 -12.88 55.93 -71.75
N GLY A 76 -12.62 56.42 -70.53
CA GLY A 76 -13.65 56.64 -69.52
C GLY A 76 -13.57 55.83 -68.21
N TYR A 77 -12.55 54.99 -68.00
CA TYR A 77 -12.47 54.16 -66.77
C TYR A 77 -11.32 54.59 -65.85
N ILE A 78 -11.63 54.75 -64.55
CA ILE A 78 -10.66 54.95 -63.47
C ILE A 78 -10.32 53.56 -62.89
N ILE A 79 -9.03 53.22 -62.82
CA ILE A 79 -8.55 52.02 -62.13
C ILE A 79 -8.50 52.34 -60.64
N GLU A 80 -9.46 51.86 -59.85
CA GLU A 80 -9.52 52.17 -58.41
C GLU A 80 -8.55 51.34 -57.55
N TYR A 81 -8.17 50.12 -57.94
CA TYR A 81 -7.14 49.32 -57.25
C TYR A 81 -6.57 48.19 -58.11
N PHE A 82 -5.35 47.73 -57.77
CA PHE A 82 -4.67 46.56 -58.34
C PHE A 82 -4.32 45.59 -57.21
N THR A 83 -4.64 44.30 -57.35
CA THR A 83 -4.32 43.27 -56.33
C THR A 83 -3.53 42.12 -56.92
N MET A 84 -2.35 41.84 -56.35
CA MET A 84 -1.59 40.60 -56.55
C MET A 84 -1.80 39.66 -55.37
N ASN A 85 -2.32 38.45 -55.62
CA ASN A 85 -2.29 37.35 -54.65
C ASN A 85 -1.21 36.34 -55.08
N ALA A 86 -0.04 36.40 -54.45
CA ALA A 86 0.85 35.25 -54.39
C ALA A 86 0.37 34.34 -53.26
N GLY A 87 0.28 33.02 -53.51
CA GLY A 87 -0.14 32.02 -52.52
C GLY A 87 0.70 31.97 -51.24
N THR A 88 0.68 30.82 -50.57
CA THR A 88 1.00 30.62 -49.14
C THR A 88 2.41 31.01 -48.63
N HIS A 89 3.28 31.60 -49.44
CA HIS A 89 4.53 32.26 -49.00
C HIS A 89 4.76 33.55 -49.81
N ARG A 90 4.98 34.69 -49.13
CA ARG A 90 5.21 36.00 -49.78
C ARG A 90 6.69 36.42 -49.67
N TYR A 91 7.32 36.62 -50.81
CA TYR A 91 8.55 37.40 -50.95
C TYR A 91 8.18 38.84 -51.31
N PHE A 92 8.80 39.83 -50.67
CA PHE A 92 8.58 41.26 -50.96
C PHE A 92 9.63 41.74 -51.97
N MET A 93 9.19 42.26 -53.12
CA MET A 93 10.06 42.99 -54.05
C MET A 93 10.19 44.46 -53.58
N THR A 94 11.39 45.01 -53.61
CA THR A 94 11.74 46.36 -53.10
C THR A 94 11.91 47.41 -54.20
N GLN A 95 11.25 47.27 -55.36
CA GLN A 95 11.38 48.25 -56.44
C GLN A 95 10.03 48.80 -56.90
N ASP A 96 10.00 50.13 -57.08
CA ASP A 96 8.87 50.92 -57.55
C ASP A 96 8.37 50.43 -58.92
N ILE A 97 7.04 50.33 -59.08
CA ILE A 97 6.41 50.10 -60.39
C ILE A 97 6.22 51.47 -61.06
N ILE A 98 6.97 51.74 -62.13
CA ILE A 98 6.81 52.95 -62.95
C ILE A 98 5.86 52.65 -64.11
N LEU A 99 4.68 53.27 -64.11
CA LEU A 99 3.77 53.30 -65.27
C LEU A 99 4.02 54.58 -66.06
N THR A 100 4.39 54.47 -67.33
CA THR A 100 4.57 55.64 -68.22
C THR A 100 3.40 55.71 -69.17
N MET A 101 2.61 56.80 -69.12
CA MET A 101 1.59 57.08 -70.13
C MET A 101 2.15 57.98 -71.22
N GLN A 102 1.84 57.70 -72.49
CA GLN A 102 2.10 58.65 -73.57
C GLN A 102 1.14 59.84 -73.40
N HIS A 103 1.71 61.04 -73.25
CA HIS A 103 1.09 62.33 -72.94
C HIS A 103 1.19 62.73 -71.45
N SER A 104 2.40 63.17 -71.11
CA SER A 104 2.73 64.32 -70.23
C SER A 104 2.40 64.32 -68.74
N GLU A 105 1.78 63.31 -68.15
CA GLU A 105 1.66 63.23 -66.69
C GLU A 105 2.27 61.95 -66.13
N VAL A 106 3.33 62.12 -65.33
CA VAL A 106 3.93 61.04 -64.54
C VAL A 106 3.03 60.82 -63.33
N ILE A 107 2.16 59.81 -63.38
CA ILE A 107 1.44 59.35 -62.19
C ILE A 107 2.42 58.49 -61.37
N ARG A 108 2.98 59.06 -60.30
CA ARG A 108 3.63 58.25 -59.26
C ARG A 108 2.52 57.63 -58.42
N ILE A 109 2.30 56.33 -58.60
CA ILE A 109 1.52 55.56 -57.63
C ILE A 109 2.42 55.43 -56.40
N TYR A 110 2.19 56.28 -55.40
CA TYR A 110 2.69 55.99 -54.07
C TYR A 110 1.88 54.81 -53.55
N GLU A 111 2.48 53.63 -53.49
CA GLU A 111 2.06 52.68 -52.47
C GLU A 111 2.18 53.47 -51.16
N ARG A 112 1.07 53.82 -50.50
CA ARG A 112 1.17 54.05 -49.06
C ARG A 112 1.55 52.67 -48.53
N PRO A 113 2.79 52.44 -48.07
CA PRO A 113 3.08 51.16 -47.45
C PRO A 113 2.10 51.05 -46.29
N ILE A 114 1.11 50.16 -46.40
CA ILE A 114 0.30 49.81 -45.23
C ILE A 114 1.33 49.29 -44.24
N PRO A 115 1.51 49.92 -43.07
CA PRO A 115 2.58 49.52 -42.16
C PRO A 115 2.44 48.03 -41.88
N SER A 116 3.47 47.29 -42.28
CA SER A 116 3.60 45.88 -41.92
C SER A 116 4.29 45.82 -40.58
N TYR A 117 3.57 45.32 -39.60
CA TYR A 117 4.10 45.11 -38.26
C TYR A 117 4.59 43.68 -38.13
N ALA A 118 5.71 43.49 -37.44
CA ALA A 118 6.17 42.17 -37.07
C ALA A 118 5.24 41.59 -35.99
N GLN A 119 4.78 40.36 -36.21
CA GLN A 119 4.14 39.51 -35.23
C GLN A 119 5.12 38.40 -34.83
N THR A 120 5.59 38.40 -33.60
CA THR A 120 6.41 37.31 -33.08
C THR A 120 5.58 36.39 -32.21
N THR A 121 5.47 35.12 -32.58
CA THR A 121 4.77 34.09 -31.80
C THR A 121 5.78 33.13 -31.18
N THR A 122 5.82 33.07 -29.85
CA THR A 122 6.66 32.14 -29.08
C THR A 122 5.80 31.05 -28.47
N TYR A 123 6.18 29.80 -28.72
CA TYR A 123 5.54 28.62 -28.15
C TYR A 123 6.41 28.08 -27.01
N GLU A 124 5.82 27.90 -25.83
CA GLU A 124 6.49 27.33 -24.65
C GLU A 124 5.76 26.07 -24.16
N TYR A 125 6.51 25.14 -23.60
CA TYR A 125 5.97 23.95 -22.92
C TYR A 125 6.60 23.78 -21.54
N TYR A 126 5.82 23.33 -20.57
CA TYR A 126 6.30 23.01 -19.23
C TYR A 126 7.04 21.67 -19.17
N ASP A 127 8.36 21.69 -19.04
CA ASP A 127 9.15 20.48 -18.79
C ASP A 127 8.99 20.05 -17.33
N ALA A 128 8.17 19.02 -17.09
CA ALA A 128 7.89 18.49 -15.76
C ALA A 128 9.13 17.87 -15.08
N ALA A 129 10.08 17.33 -15.84
CA ALA A 129 11.31 16.76 -15.28
C ALA A 129 12.25 17.87 -14.77
N ARG A 130 12.31 18.99 -15.49
CA ARG A 130 13.14 20.15 -15.14
C ARG A 130 12.43 21.24 -14.34
N LYS A 131 11.13 21.07 -14.12
CA LYS A 131 10.22 22.03 -13.45
C LYS A 131 10.33 23.46 -13.99
N ARG A 132 10.45 23.62 -15.31
CA ARG A 132 10.58 24.94 -15.97
C ARG A 132 9.95 24.97 -17.36
N TRP A 133 9.55 26.17 -17.79
CA TRP A 133 9.12 26.42 -19.16
C TRP A 133 10.31 26.35 -20.12
N GLN A 134 10.09 25.72 -21.27
CA GLN A 134 11.05 25.60 -22.36
C GLN A 134 10.47 26.23 -23.61
N ASN A 135 11.26 27.01 -24.33
CA ASN A 135 10.90 27.51 -25.65
C ASN A 135 10.92 26.31 -26.63
N TYR A 136 9.78 26.09 -27.28
CA TYR A 136 9.61 25.07 -28.31
C TYR A 136 10.00 25.63 -29.69
N SER A 137 9.38 26.74 -30.07
CA SER A 137 9.60 27.42 -31.34
C SER A 137 9.24 28.89 -31.23
N THR A 138 9.83 29.70 -32.10
CA THR A 138 9.47 31.11 -32.25
C THR A 138 9.39 31.44 -33.73
N HIS A 139 8.24 31.96 -34.15
CA HIS A 139 7.95 32.34 -35.53
C HIS A 139 7.74 33.85 -35.59
N THR A 140 8.16 34.47 -36.68
CA THR A 140 7.88 35.89 -36.94
C THR A 140 7.21 36.03 -38.29
N ASP A 141 5.98 36.55 -38.28
CA ASP A 141 5.16 36.84 -39.45
C ASP A 141 5.00 38.37 -39.60
N TYR A 142 4.63 38.84 -40.79
CA TYR A 142 4.36 40.26 -41.03
C TYR A 142 2.86 40.48 -41.29
N ILE A 143 2.23 41.30 -40.43
CA ILE A 143 0.79 41.57 -40.42
C ILE A 143 0.50 43.03 -40.77
N ARG A 144 -0.63 43.28 -41.45
CA ARG A 144 -1.02 44.62 -41.92
C ARG A 144 -1.82 45.37 -40.87
N GLU A 145 -1.50 46.65 -40.68
CA GLU A 145 -2.28 47.55 -39.84
C GLU A 145 -3.76 47.62 -40.25
N GLY A 146 -4.67 47.64 -39.27
CA GLY A 146 -6.11 47.78 -39.48
C GLY A 146 -6.85 46.49 -39.88
N GLU A 147 -6.15 45.45 -40.34
CA GLU A 147 -6.77 44.16 -40.65
C GLU A 147 -7.07 43.35 -39.38
N ARG A 148 -8.11 42.50 -39.45
CA ARG A 148 -8.44 41.55 -38.39
C ARG A 148 -7.78 40.21 -38.69
N TYR A 149 -6.88 39.78 -37.83
CA TYR A 149 -6.22 38.48 -37.94
C TYR A 149 -6.84 37.49 -36.98
N SER A 150 -7.05 36.25 -37.46
CA SER A 150 -7.34 35.08 -36.64
C SER A 150 -6.18 34.11 -36.77
N TYR A 151 -5.52 33.82 -35.65
CA TYR A 151 -4.35 32.93 -35.62
C TYR A 151 -4.69 31.65 -34.85
N THR A 152 -4.52 30.51 -35.51
CA THR A 152 -4.66 29.18 -34.90
C THR A 152 -3.30 28.70 -34.46
N PHE A 153 -3.16 28.31 -33.19
CA PHE A 153 -1.88 27.94 -32.62
C PHE A 153 -1.39 26.59 -33.13
N GLU A 154 -0.12 26.53 -33.54
CA GLU A 154 0.52 25.28 -33.92
C GLU A 154 0.63 24.36 -32.69
N LYS A 155 0.11 23.14 -32.80
CA LYS A 155 0.26 22.12 -31.76
C LYS A 155 1.68 21.53 -31.83
N PRO A 156 2.40 21.44 -30.71
CA PRO A 156 3.68 20.74 -30.70
C PRO A 156 3.52 19.27 -31.15
N PRO A 157 4.45 18.73 -31.96
CA PRO A 157 4.34 17.46 -32.69
C PRO A 157 4.26 16.22 -31.80
N TYR A 158 4.43 16.36 -30.48
CA TYR A 158 4.39 15.25 -29.51
C TYR A 158 3.33 15.38 -28.42
N SER A 159 2.41 16.34 -28.52
CA SER A 159 1.76 16.84 -27.30
C SER A 159 0.24 16.62 -27.27
N TYR A 160 -0.21 15.70 -26.40
CA TYR A 160 -1.57 15.67 -25.84
C TYR A 160 -1.74 16.75 -24.76
N TRP A 161 -1.19 17.92 -25.07
CA TRP A 161 -1.10 19.06 -24.20
C TRP A 161 -2.20 20.03 -24.61
N HIS A 162 -2.72 20.77 -23.65
CA HIS A 162 -3.77 21.74 -23.89
C HIS A 162 -3.18 23.15 -23.81
N VAL A 163 -3.79 24.09 -24.54
CA VAL A 163 -3.45 25.51 -24.38
C VAL A 163 -3.88 25.91 -22.98
N GLY A 164 -2.95 26.34 -22.15
CA GLY A 164 -3.27 26.77 -20.78
C GLY A 164 -2.98 28.23 -20.50
N ASP A 165 -2.27 28.95 -21.39
CA ASP A 165 -2.15 30.42 -21.34
C ASP A 165 -1.77 30.97 -22.73
N VAL A 166 -2.49 31.97 -23.20
CA VAL A 166 -2.13 32.81 -24.35
C VAL A 166 -1.96 34.25 -23.87
N GLN A 167 -0.80 34.83 -24.13
CA GLN A 167 -0.52 36.23 -23.85
C GLN A 167 -0.30 37.00 -25.14
N LYS A 168 -0.86 38.22 -25.23
CA LYS A 168 -0.64 39.17 -26.31
C LYS A 168 0.02 40.41 -25.72
N ASN A 169 1.20 40.79 -26.22
CA ASN A 169 2.00 41.92 -25.72
C ASN A 169 2.19 41.89 -24.20
N GLY A 170 2.40 40.69 -23.64
CA GLY A 170 2.55 40.46 -22.20
C GLY A 170 1.23 40.46 -21.40
N SER A 171 0.08 40.72 -22.02
CA SER A 171 -1.23 40.71 -21.37
C SER A 171 -1.96 39.37 -21.60
N TYR A 172 -2.55 38.82 -20.54
CA TYR A 172 -3.34 37.58 -20.63
C TYR A 172 -4.52 37.74 -21.59
N SER A 173 -4.63 36.84 -22.56
CA SER A 173 -5.65 36.86 -23.62
C SER A 173 -6.58 35.65 -23.58
N GLY A 174 -6.36 34.69 -22.67
CA GLY A 174 -7.25 33.54 -22.45
C GLY A 174 -6.59 32.17 -22.70
N ASN A 175 -7.41 31.12 -22.65
CA ASN A 175 -7.00 29.72 -22.81
C ASN A 175 -7.73 29.07 -23.99
N PHE A 176 -7.53 29.62 -25.19
CA PHE A 176 -8.22 29.21 -26.41
C PHE A 176 -7.22 28.69 -27.45
N SER A 177 -7.65 27.84 -28.38
CA SER A 177 -6.79 27.31 -29.44
C SER A 177 -6.53 28.28 -30.59
N ASN A 178 -7.18 29.46 -30.55
CA ASN A 178 -6.99 30.55 -31.48
C ASN A 178 -7.14 31.91 -30.77
N ILE A 179 -6.64 32.96 -31.40
CA ILE A 179 -6.86 34.34 -30.98
C ILE A 179 -7.23 35.19 -32.20
N SER A 180 -8.15 36.14 -32.02
CA SER A 180 -8.52 37.10 -33.06
C SER A 180 -8.34 38.53 -32.56
N TYR A 181 -7.71 39.39 -33.36
CA TYR A 181 -7.50 40.79 -33.00
C TYR A 181 -7.31 41.70 -34.22
N THR A 182 -7.56 43.00 -34.03
CA THR A 182 -7.22 44.05 -35.00
C THR A 182 -5.78 44.51 -34.78
N VAL A 183 -5.02 44.66 -35.86
CA VAL A 183 -3.60 45.05 -35.81
C VAL A 183 -3.49 46.56 -35.66
N THR A 184 -2.84 46.99 -34.58
CA THR A 184 -2.57 48.39 -34.29
C THR A 184 -1.06 48.66 -34.09
N GLY A 185 -0.21 47.65 -34.33
CA GLY A 185 1.22 47.70 -34.04
C GLY A 185 1.89 46.32 -34.00
N ALA A 186 3.20 46.33 -33.76
CA ALA A 186 3.98 45.11 -33.51
C ALA A 186 3.35 44.29 -32.38
N THR A 187 3.21 42.98 -32.61
CA THR A 187 2.49 42.10 -31.70
C THR A 187 3.38 40.94 -31.27
N ASN A 188 3.54 40.73 -29.98
CA ASN A 188 4.14 39.51 -29.42
C ASN A 188 3.03 38.60 -28.90
N ILE A 189 2.98 37.36 -29.37
CA ILE A 189 2.08 36.34 -28.84
C ILE A 189 2.92 35.27 -28.16
N LYS A 190 2.61 34.98 -26.90
CA LYS A 190 3.22 33.86 -26.17
C LYS A 190 2.14 32.82 -25.88
N VAL A 191 2.35 31.60 -26.33
CA VAL A 191 1.45 30.46 -26.13
C VAL A 191 2.11 29.44 -25.24
N ARG A 192 1.47 29.06 -24.14
CA ARG A 192 1.94 28.04 -23.20
C ARG A 192 1.09 26.79 -23.27
N TRP A 193 1.75 25.67 -23.52
CA TRP A 193 1.17 24.34 -23.52
C TRP A 193 1.39 23.65 -22.17
N TYR A 194 0.33 23.04 -21.63
CA TYR A 194 0.36 22.29 -20.38
C TYR A 194 0.15 20.79 -20.63
N PRO A 195 0.94 19.91 -19.99
CA PRO A 195 0.69 18.47 -20.08
C PRO A 195 -0.65 18.13 -19.43
N SER A 196 -1.39 17.20 -20.04
CA SER A 196 -2.63 16.69 -19.45
C SER A 196 -2.34 16.00 -18.11
N VAL A 197 -3.16 16.29 -17.10
CA VAL A 197 -3.06 15.73 -15.75
C VAL A 197 -4.10 14.63 -15.57
N THR A 198 -3.69 13.50 -15.02
CA THR A 198 -4.58 12.44 -14.53
C THR A 198 -4.58 12.44 -13.00
N TYR A 199 -5.75 12.24 -12.39
CA TYR A 199 -5.96 12.14 -10.95
C TYR A 199 -6.40 10.73 -10.54
N VAL A 200 -5.77 10.18 -9.51
CA VAL A 200 -6.06 8.87 -8.94
C VAL A 200 -6.74 9.06 -7.59
N TYR A 201 -7.93 8.47 -7.44
CA TYR A 201 -8.72 8.50 -6.20
C TYR A 201 -8.84 7.08 -5.65
N PHE A 202 -8.72 6.95 -4.33
CA PHE A 202 -8.76 5.67 -3.64
C PHE A 202 -10.07 5.53 -2.87
N HIS A 203 -10.70 4.36 -3.01
CA HIS A 203 -11.97 4.03 -2.36
C HIS A 203 -11.82 2.79 -1.50
N PRO A 204 -12.40 2.78 -0.28
CA PRO A 204 -12.16 1.71 0.69
C PRO A 204 -12.95 0.42 0.44
N GLU A 205 -13.99 0.41 -0.38
CA GLU A 205 -14.83 -0.78 -0.67
C GLU A 205 -15.23 -1.61 0.55
N GLY A 206 -16.06 -1.00 1.40
CA GLY A 206 -16.51 -1.59 2.66
C GLY A 206 -15.47 -1.57 3.77
N GLY A 207 -14.26 -1.07 3.52
CA GLY A 207 -13.32 -0.64 4.56
C GLY A 207 -13.63 0.75 5.09
N THR A 208 -12.82 1.20 6.05
CA THR A 208 -12.90 2.54 6.68
C THR A 208 -11.54 3.24 6.62
N GLY A 209 -11.54 4.57 6.74
CA GLY A 209 -10.35 5.41 6.69
C GLY A 209 -10.37 6.40 5.51
N THR A 210 -9.25 7.09 5.28
CA THR A 210 -9.12 8.10 4.22
C THR A 210 -7.74 8.03 3.55
N MET A 211 -7.69 8.30 2.25
CA MET A 211 -6.45 8.45 1.50
C MET A 211 -6.51 9.69 0.62
N GLN A 212 -5.39 10.41 0.52
CA GLN A 212 -5.27 11.55 -0.40
C GLN A 212 -5.19 11.05 -1.84
N SER A 213 -5.83 11.79 -2.75
CA SER A 213 -5.70 11.57 -4.19
C SER A 213 -4.27 11.85 -4.66
N GLN A 214 -3.84 11.14 -5.70
CA GLN A 214 -2.57 11.38 -6.37
C GLN A 214 -2.81 11.97 -7.76
N SER A 215 -1.80 12.64 -8.32
CA SER A 215 -1.87 13.19 -9.67
C SER A 215 -0.57 12.99 -10.42
N GLY A 216 -0.64 12.85 -11.74
CA GLY A 216 0.52 12.76 -12.60
C GLY A 216 0.27 13.33 -13.99
N TYR A 217 1.33 13.83 -14.60
CA TYR A 217 1.30 14.40 -15.95
C TYR A 217 1.46 13.30 -17.00
N TYR A 218 0.83 13.49 -18.17
CA TYR A 218 1.02 12.64 -19.33
C TYR A 218 2.51 12.40 -19.62
N GLY A 219 2.88 11.13 -19.79
CA GLY A 219 4.25 10.69 -20.02
C GLY A 219 5.11 10.54 -18.77
N GLY A 220 4.66 11.06 -17.61
CA GLY A 220 5.26 10.86 -16.30
C GLY A 220 4.80 9.56 -15.61
N ASN A 221 5.35 9.31 -14.43
CA ASN A 221 5.03 8.12 -13.62
C ASN A 221 4.26 8.51 -12.35
N ILE A 222 3.31 7.67 -11.95
CA ILE A 222 2.66 7.72 -10.64
C ILE A 222 3.01 6.44 -9.89
N THR A 223 3.57 6.57 -8.70
CA THR A 223 3.79 5.46 -7.75
C THR A 223 2.65 5.46 -6.74
N LEU A 224 1.86 4.40 -6.70
CA LEU A 224 0.67 4.31 -5.84
C LEU A 224 1.04 4.30 -4.36
N ASN A 225 0.36 5.12 -3.57
CA ASN A 225 0.49 5.09 -2.12
C ASN A 225 0.07 3.72 -1.55
N ALA A 226 0.71 3.30 -0.47
CA ALA A 226 0.28 2.12 0.26
C ALA A 226 -1.12 2.34 0.86
N ASN A 227 -1.96 1.30 0.83
CA ASN A 227 -3.28 1.30 1.43
C ASN A 227 -3.22 1.74 2.91
N ARG A 228 -4.12 2.66 3.27
CA ARG A 228 -4.35 3.12 4.65
C ARG A 228 -5.76 2.82 5.15
N PHE A 229 -6.60 2.21 4.33
CA PHE A 229 -7.91 1.75 4.76
C PHE A 229 -7.78 0.49 5.62
N VAL A 230 -8.76 0.27 6.50
CA VAL A 230 -8.87 -0.89 7.38
C VAL A 230 -10.24 -1.52 7.22
N LYS A 231 -10.30 -2.85 7.14
CA LYS A 231 -11.54 -3.63 7.11
C LYS A 231 -11.40 -4.81 8.08
N PRO A 232 -12.05 -4.76 9.27
CA PRO A 232 -11.95 -5.83 10.26
C PRO A 232 -12.28 -7.20 9.66
N GLY A 233 -11.42 -8.19 9.89
CA GLY A 233 -11.56 -9.54 9.36
C GLY A 233 -11.09 -9.75 7.93
N PHE A 234 -10.53 -8.72 7.28
CA PHE A 234 -10.04 -8.83 5.91
C PHE A 234 -8.60 -8.29 5.78
N ARG A 235 -7.84 -8.91 4.87
CA ARG A 235 -6.56 -8.42 4.39
C ARG A 235 -6.73 -7.73 3.05
N PHE A 236 -6.00 -6.64 2.86
CA PHE A 236 -5.92 -5.93 1.59
C PHE A 236 -5.12 -6.75 0.57
N VAL A 237 -5.68 -7.01 -0.61
CA VAL A 237 -5.01 -7.82 -1.66
C VAL A 237 -4.64 -7.03 -2.92
N GLY A 238 -5.13 -5.79 -3.05
CA GLY A 238 -4.82 -4.93 -4.19
C GLY A 238 -5.91 -3.90 -4.46
N TRP A 239 -5.73 -3.13 -5.51
CA TRP A 239 -6.68 -2.13 -6.00
C TRP A 239 -7.26 -2.61 -7.32
N LYS A 240 -8.58 -2.53 -7.49
CA LYS A 240 -9.24 -2.73 -8.79
C LYS A 240 -9.65 -1.39 -9.37
N GLY A 241 -9.33 -1.15 -10.63
CA GLY A 241 -9.74 0.08 -11.32
C GLY A 241 -9.71 -0.08 -12.82
N LYS A 242 -10.15 0.96 -13.54
CA LYS A 242 -10.06 1.00 -15.00
C LYS A 242 -8.96 1.96 -15.43
N MET A 243 -8.13 1.51 -16.36
CA MET A 243 -7.11 2.35 -16.99
C MET A 243 -7.16 2.10 -18.50
N SER A 244 -7.21 3.18 -19.28
CA SER A 244 -7.30 3.11 -20.75
C SER A 244 -8.47 2.24 -21.26
N GLY A 245 -9.59 2.21 -20.52
CA GLY A 245 -10.79 1.46 -20.87
C GLY A 245 -10.86 0.01 -20.36
N SER A 246 -9.76 -0.55 -19.86
CA SER A 246 -9.71 -1.94 -19.38
C SER A 246 -9.62 -2.02 -17.86
N GLU A 247 -10.26 -3.03 -17.27
CA GLU A 247 -10.07 -3.36 -15.85
C GLU A 247 -8.63 -3.85 -15.61
N LYS A 248 -8.00 -3.34 -14.55
CA LYS A 248 -6.66 -3.73 -14.13
C LYS A 248 -6.60 -3.80 -12.60
N THR A 249 -5.80 -4.74 -12.11
CA THR A 249 -5.40 -4.81 -10.69
C THR A 249 -4.09 -4.08 -10.51
N PHE A 250 -4.01 -3.27 -9.44
CA PHE A 250 -2.81 -2.55 -9.04
C PHE A 250 -2.41 -2.91 -7.61
N PHE A 251 -1.13 -2.84 -7.29
CA PHE A 251 -0.61 -3.11 -5.96
C PHE A 251 -0.07 -1.86 -5.25
N ASN A 252 0.08 -1.93 -3.93
CA ASN A 252 0.70 -0.87 -3.15
C ASN A 252 2.13 -0.61 -3.65
N GLY A 253 2.48 0.66 -3.87
CA GLY A 253 3.80 1.02 -4.40
C GLY A 253 3.99 0.73 -5.89
N GLU A 254 2.98 0.18 -6.59
CA GLU A 254 3.09 -0.04 -8.04
C GLU A 254 3.26 1.31 -8.75
N THR A 255 4.22 1.34 -9.68
CA THR A 255 4.47 2.52 -10.51
C THR A 255 3.94 2.27 -11.91
N PHE A 256 3.09 3.17 -12.41
CA PHE A 256 2.63 3.13 -13.78
C PHE A 256 2.85 4.48 -14.48
N ARG A 257 2.98 4.41 -15.80
CA ARG A 257 3.15 5.60 -16.65
C ARG A 257 1.79 6.16 -17.04
N VAL A 258 1.60 7.46 -16.89
CA VAL A 258 0.38 8.14 -17.30
C VAL A 258 0.32 8.22 -18.82
N GLN A 259 -0.66 7.54 -19.41
CA GLN A 259 -0.86 7.48 -20.87
C GLN A 259 -2.11 8.23 -21.35
N SER A 260 -2.92 8.77 -20.43
CA SER A 260 -4.15 9.43 -20.83
C SER A 260 -3.91 10.81 -21.41
N ARG A 261 -4.64 11.07 -22.49
CA ARG A 261 -4.58 12.28 -23.30
C ARG A 261 -5.63 13.30 -22.88
N VAL A 262 -6.50 12.92 -21.95
CA VAL A 262 -7.62 13.73 -21.46
C VAL A 262 -7.14 14.48 -20.22
N ASN A 263 -7.15 15.81 -20.28
CA ASN A 263 -6.82 16.62 -19.12
C ASN A 263 -7.91 16.52 -18.05
N GLY A 264 -7.49 16.29 -16.79
CA GLY A 264 -8.42 16.08 -15.69
C GLY A 264 -9.03 14.69 -15.66
N GLU A 265 -8.46 13.71 -16.37
CA GLU A 265 -8.94 12.33 -16.28
C GLU A 265 -8.92 11.85 -14.84
N ARG A 266 -9.99 11.16 -14.45
CA ARG A 266 -10.17 10.56 -13.14
C ARG A 266 -10.02 9.03 -13.25
N ILE A 267 -9.12 8.48 -12.44
CA ILE A 267 -8.97 7.05 -12.22
C ILE A 267 -9.44 6.75 -10.80
N ASP A 268 -10.48 5.94 -10.67
CA ASP A 268 -10.97 5.44 -9.38
C ASP A 268 -10.40 4.04 -9.12
N LEU A 269 -9.70 3.90 -8.00
CA LEU A 269 -9.11 2.66 -7.52
C LEU A 269 -9.85 2.19 -6.27
N TYR A 270 -10.37 0.97 -6.32
CA TYR A 270 -11.24 0.38 -5.31
C TYR A 270 -10.50 -0.73 -4.58
N ALA A 271 -10.38 -0.61 -3.25
CA ALA A 271 -9.66 -1.60 -2.44
C ALA A 271 -10.29 -2.99 -2.57
N GLN A 272 -9.46 -4.01 -2.74
CA GLN A 272 -9.89 -5.40 -2.78
C GLN A 272 -9.46 -6.09 -1.49
N TRP A 273 -10.37 -6.89 -0.97
CA TRP A 273 -10.27 -7.47 0.36
C TRP A 273 -10.51 -8.98 0.29
N GLU A 274 -9.65 -9.75 0.94
CA GLU A 274 -9.87 -11.19 1.16
C GLU A 274 -10.04 -11.43 2.67
N PRO A 275 -10.97 -12.30 3.12
CA PRO A 275 -11.04 -12.68 4.53
C PRO A 275 -9.68 -13.13 5.05
N ILE A 276 -9.36 -12.78 6.30
CA ILE A 276 -8.13 -13.23 6.93
C ILE A 276 -8.11 -14.76 7.03
N PHE A 277 -9.24 -15.35 7.41
CA PHE A 277 -9.52 -16.79 7.36
C PHE A 277 -10.93 -17.02 6.80
N GLU A 278 -11.17 -18.19 6.19
CA GLU A 278 -12.52 -18.57 5.74
C GLU A 278 -13.36 -19.07 6.91
N LYS A 279 -12.79 -19.96 7.73
CA LYS A 279 -13.39 -20.50 8.94
C LYS A 279 -12.37 -20.63 10.05
N MET A 280 -12.81 -20.37 11.28
CA MET A 280 -12.08 -20.65 12.51
C MET A 280 -12.71 -21.82 13.25
N PHE A 281 -11.88 -22.70 13.79
CA PHE A 281 -12.29 -23.83 14.61
C PHE A 281 -11.59 -23.77 15.97
N LEU A 282 -12.33 -23.99 17.05
CA LEU A 282 -11.77 -24.16 18.38
C LEU A 282 -11.61 -25.64 18.67
N LYS A 283 -10.39 -26.05 19.00
CA LYS A 283 -10.07 -27.43 19.35
C LYS A 283 -9.93 -27.53 20.87
N TYR A 284 -10.93 -28.12 21.51
CA TYR A 284 -11.01 -28.29 22.95
C TYR A 284 -10.27 -29.55 23.38
N MET A 285 -9.16 -29.38 24.08
CA MET A 285 -8.33 -30.46 24.63
C MET A 285 -8.57 -30.55 26.13
N ASP A 286 -9.16 -31.66 26.57
CA ASP A 286 -9.34 -31.92 27.98
C ASP A 286 -8.01 -32.42 28.60
N THR A 287 -7.32 -31.59 29.38
CA THR A 287 -6.05 -31.95 30.01
C THR A 287 -6.15 -33.06 31.07
N MET A 288 -7.37 -33.45 31.47
CA MET A 288 -7.61 -34.60 32.35
C MET A 288 -7.86 -35.92 31.59
N LYS A 289 -8.12 -35.88 30.28
CA LYS A 289 -8.41 -37.06 29.45
C LYS A 289 -7.37 -37.18 28.34
N LEU A 290 -6.91 -38.40 28.09
CA LEU A 290 -5.91 -38.66 27.05
C LEU A 290 -6.50 -38.70 25.63
N GLU A 291 -7.84 -38.78 25.46
CA GLU A 291 -8.43 -39.23 24.19
C GLU A 291 -9.71 -38.51 23.72
N ASN A 292 -10.01 -37.28 24.13
CA ASN A 292 -11.15 -36.55 23.55
C ASN A 292 -10.85 -35.10 23.23
N ASP A 293 -10.58 -34.86 21.96
CA ASP A 293 -10.47 -33.53 21.36
C ASP A 293 -11.80 -33.18 20.69
N ALA A 294 -12.65 -32.40 21.37
CA ALA A 294 -13.85 -31.87 20.74
C ALA A 294 -13.48 -30.68 19.85
N VAL A 295 -14.18 -30.51 18.72
CA VAL A 295 -14.00 -29.36 17.83
C VAL A 295 -15.30 -28.58 17.74
N SER A 296 -15.23 -27.26 17.83
CA SER A 296 -16.40 -26.39 17.67
C SER A 296 -16.98 -26.46 16.25
N ASP A 297 -18.20 -25.94 16.09
CA ASP A 297 -18.68 -25.51 14.78
C ASP A 297 -17.75 -24.45 14.18
N SER A 298 -17.83 -24.27 12.86
CA SER A 298 -17.03 -23.26 12.16
C SER A 298 -17.51 -21.84 12.49
N LEU A 299 -16.57 -20.98 12.85
CA LEU A 299 -16.79 -19.57 13.16
C LEU A 299 -16.25 -18.68 12.03
N GLN A 300 -16.98 -17.63 11.64
CA GLN A 300 -16.47 -16.52 10.84
C GLN A 300 -16.13 -15.34 11.77
N TRP A 301 -15.44 -14.33 11.24
CA TRP A 301 -14.86 -13.22 12.02
C TRP A 301 -15.79 -12.60 13.08
N GLU A 302 -17.05 -12.33 12.72
CA GLU A 302 -18.03 -11.69 13.61
C GLU A 302 -18.84 -12.66 14.47
N ASN A 303 -18.69 -13.98 14.27
CA ASN A 303 -19.39 -14.97 15.08
C ASN A 303 -18.91 -14.88 16.54
N GLN A 304 -19.87 -14.94 17.46
CA GLN A 304 -19.60 -15.14 18.88
C GLN A 304 -19.64 -16.63 19.21
N CYS A 305 -18.77 -17.07 20.11
CA CYS A 305 -18.80 -18.43 20.62
C CYS A 305 -19.01 -18.44 22.14
N MET A 306 -19.69 -19.50 22.60
CA MET A 306 -19.74 -19.88 24.01
C MET A 306 -18.82 -21.10 24.19
N PHE A 307 -18.18 -21.16 25.36
CA PHE A 307 -17.25 -22.24 25.67
C PHE A 307 -18.00 -23.38 26.39
N PRO A 308 -17.73 -24.65 26.04
CA PRO A 308 -18.36 -25.79 26.70
C PRO A 308 -17.92 -25.87 28.16
N VAL A 309 -18.82 -26.33 29.03
CA VAL A 309 -18.52 -26.63 30.43
C VAL A 309 -18.21 -28.11 30.56
N LEU A 310 -17.11 -28.43 31.24
CA LEU A 310 -16.80 -29.81 31.60
C LEU A 310 -17.29 -30.09 33.01
N ASP A 311 -17.86 -31.28 33.22
CA ASP A 311 -18.31 -31.71 34.54
C ASP A 311 -17.12 -31.87 35.49
N ALA A 312 -17.28 -31.39 36.72
CA ALA A 312 -16.35 -31.68 37.81
C ALA A 312 -16.22 -33.19 38.01
N ASN A 313 -15.03 -33.63 38.39
CA ASN A 313 -14.76 -35.05 38.62
C ASN A 313 -13.93 -35.25 39.89
N GLU A 314 -13.67 -36.50 40.23
CA GLU A 314 -12.88 -36.91 41.40
C GLU A 314 -11.43 -36.41 41.42
N LYS A 315 -10.95 -35.76 40.34
CA LYS A 315 -9.60 -35.20 40.22
C LYS A 315 -9.59 -33.67 40.32
N GLY A 316 -10.73 -32.99 40.18
CA GLY A 316 -10.78 -31.54 40.28
C GLY A 316 -12.04 -30.87 39.75
N THR A 317 -12.07 -29.55 39.93
CA THR A 317 -13.13 -28.65 39.47
C THR A 317 -12.70 -27.94 38.19
N PHE A 318 -13.57 -27.91 37.18
CA PHE A 318 -13.30 -27.23 35.92
C PHE A 318 -13.36 -25.71 36.12
N LEU A 319 -12.29 -24.99 35.74
CA LEU A 319 -12.21 -23.53 35.87
C LEU A 319 -12.53 -22.80 34.56
N GLY A 320 -12.22 -23.42 33.42
CA GLY A 320 -12.42 -22.82 32.10
C GLY A 320 -11.39 -23.28 31.09
N TRP A 321 -11.23 -22.49 30.03
CA TRP A 321 -10.34 -22.79 28.91
C TRP A 321 -9.22 -21.76 28.84
N SER A 322 -8.03 -22.24 28.45
CA SER A 322 -6.91 -21.38 28.10
C SER A 322 -6.25 -21.86 26.81
N PRO A 323 -5.78 -20.97 25.93
CA PRO A 323 -5.00 -21.35 24.75
C PRO A 323 -3.62 -21.95 25.10
N SER A 324 -3.23 -21.87 26.37
CA SER A 324 -1.95 -22.35 26.88
C SER A 324 -2.16 -23.02 28.24
N VAL A 325 -1.52 -24.18 28.43
CA VAL A 325 -1.52 -24.92 29.71
C VAL A 325 -0.71 -24.18 30.80
N LYS A 326 0.14 -23.21 30.42
CA LYS A 326 1.10 -22.58 31.35
C LYS A 326 0.50 -21.55 32.30
N ASP A 327 -0.70 -21.04 32.02
CA ASP A 327 -1.19 -19.85 32.71
C ASP A 327 -1.83 -20.17 34.07
N GLY A 328 -2.09 -21.45 34.38
CA GLY A 328 -2.69 -21.91 35.65
C GLY A 328 -4.07 -21.30 35.96
N LYS A 329 -4.58 -20.45 35.08
CA LYS A 329 -5.83 -19.70 35.20
C LYS A 329 -6.55 -19.72 33.86
N PRO A 330 -7.88 -19.89 33.86
CA PRO A 330 -8.64 -19.85 32.63
C PRO A 330 -8.65 -18.43 32.06
N LEU A 331 -8.42 -18.30 30.76
CA LEU A 331 -8.62 -17.05 30.03
C LEU A 331 -10.10 -16.86 29.65
N TYR A 332 -10.78 -17.98 29.39
CA TYR A 332 -12.18 -18.04 29.00
C TYR A 332 -12.95 -18.93 29.95
N THR A 333 -14.09 -18.46 30.42
CA THR A 333 -14.99 -19.21 31.31
C THR A 333 -16.29 -19.50 30.60
N GLU A 334 -17.19 -20.27 31.22
CA GLU A 334 -18.53 -20.57 30.69
C GLU A 334 -19.36 -19.31 30.37
N LYS A 335 -19.09 -18.19 31.06
CA LYS A 335 -19.81 -16.91 30.87
C LYS A 335 -19.16 -16.01 29.82
N SER A 336 -18.02 -16.42 29.29
CA SER A 336 -17.30 -15.62 28.29
C SER A 336 -18.01 -15.70 26.95
N ILE A 337 -18.41 -14.54 26.43
CA ILE A 337 -18.89 -14.38 25.05
C ILE A 337 -17.79 -13.63 24.30
N VAL A 338 -17.11 -14.33 23.39
CA VAL A 338 -15.94 -13.79 22.67
C VAL A 338 -16.17 -13.92 21.17
N LYS A 339 -15.80 -12.88 20.41
CA LYS A 339 -15.84 -12.93 18.94
C LYS A 339 -14.65 -13.71 18.39
N ALA A 340 -14.85 -14.40 17.27
CA ALA A 340 -13.78 -15.13 16.58
C ALA A 340 -12.61 -14.21 16.19
N GLY A 341 -12.88 -12.97 15.76
CA GLY A 341 -11.83 -11.98 15.47
C GLY A 341 -10.93 -11.68 16.68
N GLU A 342 -11.49 -11.59 17.88
CA GLU A 342 -10.72 -11.35 19.12
C GLU A 342 -9.84 -12.56 19.49
N LEU A 343 -10.39 -13.77 19.32
CA LEU A 343 -9.63 -15.02 19.51
C LEU A 343 -8.47 -15.11 18.50
N TYR A 344 -8.72 -14.76 17.25
CA TYR A 344 -7.71 -14.71 16.21
C TYR A 344 -6.60 -13.70 16.53
N GLU A 345 -6.95 -12.46 16.87
CA GLU A 345 -5.97 -11.42 17.21
C GLU A 345 -5.10 -11.81 18.41
N TRP A 346 -5.72 -12.38 19.45
CA TRP A 346 -4.97 -12.91 20.60
C TRP A 346 -4.06 -14.06 20.18
N GLY A 347 -4.58 -14.99 19.37
CA GLY A 347 -3.85 -16.18 18.94
C GLY A 347 -2.67 -15.87 18.02
N GLU A 348 -2.82 -14.94 17.07
CA GLU A 348 -1.72 -14.45 16.22
C GLU A 348 -0.64 -13.80 17.07
N LYS A 349 -1.02 -12.90 18.00
CA LYS A 349 -0.09 -12.20 18.89
C LYS A 349 0.74 -13.18 19.73
N ASN A 350 0.12 -14.25 20.21
CA ASN A 350 0.74 -15.25 21.07
C ASN A 350 1.26 -16.49 20.31
N LYS A 351 1.13 -16.51 18.98
CA LYS A 351 1.54 -17.61 18.09
C LYS A 351 0.95 -18.98 18.48
N THR A 352 -0.33 -19.01 18.82
CA THR A 352 -1.05 -20.24 19.22
C THR A 352 -1.95 -20.81 18.13
N LEU A 353 -2.01 -20.18 16.95
CA LEU A 353 -2.89 -20.58 15.86
C LEU A 353 -2.22 -21.54 14.88
N PHE A 354 -3.02 -22.44 14.32
CA PHE A 354 -2.61 -23.43 13.32
C PHE A 354 -3.44 -23.23 12.06
N TRP A 355 -2.80 -23.30 10.89
CA TRP A 355 -3.47 -23.09 9.62
C TRP A 355 -3.71 -24.41 8.90
N GLU A 356 -4.92 -24.59 8.38
CA GLU A 356 -5.29 -25.68 7.48
C GLU A 356 -5.89 -25.09 6.20
N GLY A 357 -5.04 -24.91 5.19
CA GLY A 357 -5.40 -24.16 3.99
C GLY A 357 -5.76 -22.71 4.33
N LYS A 358 -7.02 -22.32 4.12
CA LYS A 358 -7.56 -20.99 4.45
C LYS A 358 -8.30 -20.96 5.80
N ASN A 359 -8.38 -22.09 6.49
CA ASN A 359 -9.01 -22.18 7.80
C ASN A 359 -7.95 -22.05 8.90
N VAL A 360 -8.39 -21.59 10.05
CA VAL A 360 -7.55 -21.45 11.24
C VAL A 360 -8.11 -22.28 12.39
N MET A 361 -7.22 -22.98 13.09
CA MET A 361 -7.53 -23.77 14.27
C MET A 361 -6.86 -23.14 15.48
N MET A 362 -7.61 -23.02 16.57
CA MET A 362 -7.10 -22.55 17.85
C MET A 362 -7.28 -23.65 18.90
N PRO A 363 -6.19 -24.22 19.45
CA PRO A 363 -6.27 -25.10 20.59
C PRO A 363 -6.68 -24.34 21.84
N LEU A 364 -7.55 -24.97 22.64
CA LEU A 364 -7.94 -24.53 23.95
C LEU A 364 -7.81 -25.73 24.90
N TYR A 365 -7.04 -25.56 25.95
CA TYR A 365 -6.79 -26.55 26.97
C TYR A 365 -7.69 -26.28 28.17
N SER A 366 -8.33 -27.32 28.70
CA SER A 366 -9.08 -27.20 29.94
C SER A 366 -8.14 -26.88 31.10
N VAL A 367 -8.52 -25.87 31.89
CA VAL A 367 -7.85 -25.46 33.13
C VAL A 367 -8.70 -25.98 34.28
N TRP A 368 -8.03 -26.65 35.21
CA TRP A 368 -8.65 -27.30 36.35
C TRP A 368 -8.03 -26.79 37.63
N ASP A 369 -8.85 -26.83 38.68
CA ASP A 369 -8.44 -26.74 40.06
C ASP A 369 -8.37 -28.18 40.59
N ARG A 370 -7.18 -28.76 40.70
CA ARG A 370 -7.06 -30.17 41.06
C ARG A 370 -7.22 -30.35 42.56
N ILE A 371 -7.77 -31.49 42.92
CA ILE A 371 -7.88 -31.84 44.33
C ILE A 371 -6.45 -32.01 44.89
N PRO A 372 -6.16 -31.42 46.06
CA PRO A 372 -4.84 -31.54 46.66
C PRO A 372 -4.47 -33.00 46.96
N LYS A 373 -3.18 -33.30 46.92
CA LYS A 373 -2.63 -34.62 47.29
C LYS A 373 -2.13 -34.57 48.73
N LEU A 374 -2.36 -35.64 49.48
CA LEU A 374 -1.77 -35.86 50.80
C LEU A 374 -0.53 -36.75 50.68
N VAL A 375 0.58 -36.28 51.22
CA VAL A 375 1.83 -37.02 51.36
C VAL A 375 2.08 -37.19 52.86
N MET A 376 1.89 -38.41 53.33
CA MET A 376 2.00 -38.76 54.74
C MET A 376 2.80 -40.05 54.94
N SER A 377 3.54 -40.13 56.04
CA SER A 377 4.31 -41.31 56.43
C SER A 377 3.80 -41.84 57.76
N THR A 378 3.75 -43.17 57.92
CA THR A 378 3.44 -43.78 59.22
C THR A 378 4.38 -43.24 60.30
N VAL A 379 3.80 -42.81 61.42
CA VAL A 379 4.53 -42.25 62.55
C VAL A 379 4.80 -43.35 63.56
N TYR A 380 6.07 -43.58 63.89
CA TYR A 380 6.47 -44.53 64.93
C TYR A 380 6.95 -43.76 66.15
N VAL A 381 6.28 -43.97 67.27
CA VAL A 381 6.51 -43.23 68.53
C VAL A 381 6.69 -44.21 69.69
N PRO A 382 7.70 -44.01 70.56
CA PRO A 382 7.87 -44.86 71.71
C PRO A 382 6.76 -44.67 72.75
N GLU A 383 6.36 -45.75 73.41
CA GLU A 383 5.34 -45.77 74.47
C GLU A 383 5.66 -44.78 75.62
N THR A 384 6.94 -44.55 75.93
CA THR A 384 7.35 -43.55 76.93
C THR A 384 6.92 -42.14 76.55
N TRP A 385 7.07 -41.76 75.28
CA TRP A 385 6.66 -40.43 74.80
C TRP A 385 5.15 -40.24 74.81
N ALA A 386 4.41 -41.31 74.55
CA ALA A 386 2.97 -41.33 74.66
C ALA A 386 2.54 -41.03 76.11
N LYS A 387 3.08 -41.78 77.08
CA LYS A 387 2.78 -41.60 78.52
C LYS A 387 3.23 -40.26 79.09
N GLU A 388 4.37 -39.73 78.62
CA GLU A 388 4.90 -38.42 78.99
C GLU A 388 4.13 -37.26 78.34
N GLY A 389 3.17 -37.53 77.44
CA GLY A 389 2.38 -36.50 76.76
C GLY A 389 3.18 -35.70 75.73
N LYS A 390 4.28 -36.24 75.19
CA LYS A 390 5.15 -35.57 74.21
C LYS A 390 4.57 -35.58 72.79
N ILE A 391 3.59 -36.45 72.52
CA ILE A 391 2.92 -36.55 71.22
C ILE A 391 1.83 -35.49 71.16
N SER A 392 2.17 -34.31 70.65
CA SER A 392 1.23 -33.21 70.42
C SER A 392 0.66 -33.24 69.00
N LEU A 393 -0.41 -32.48 68.78
CA LEU A 393 -0.95 -32.28 67.43
C LEU A 393 0.11 -31.65 66.49
N GLU A 394 0.89 -30.71 67.00
CA GLU A 394 1.98 -30.05 66.26
C GLU A 394 3.08 -31.04 65.87
N PHE A 395 3.41 -32.00 66.74
CA PHE A 395 4.32 -33.09 66.39
C PHE A 395 3.77 -33.95 65.24
N ILE A 396 2.48 -34.31 65.29
CA ILE A 396 1.84 -35.12 64.24
C ILE A 396 1.85 -34.41 62.89
N LYS A 397 1.57 -33.10 62.87
CA LYS A 397 1.52 -32.32 61.63
C LYS A 397 2.85 -32.27 60.87
N GLN A 398 3.99 -32.44 61.54
CA GLN A 398 5.32 -32.50 60.88
C GLN A 398 5.44 -33.66 59.88
N PHE A 399 4.62 -34.71 60.03
CA PHE A 399 4.61 -35.89 59.16
C PHE A 399 3.58 -35.81 58.04
N ILE A 400 2.83 -34.71 57.97
CA ILE A 400 1.79 -34.49 56.98
C ILE A 400 2.23 -33.36 56.05
N LYS A 401 2.27 -33.64 54.75
CA LYS A 401 2.41 -32.63 53.72
C LYS A 401 1.21 -32.71 52.79
N SER A 402 0.72 -31.57 52.34
CA SER A 402 -0.25 -31.53 51.26
C SER A 402 0.31 -30.71 50.11
N VAL A 403 0.17 -31.24 48.89
CA VAL A 403 0.67 -30.62 47.67
C VAL A 403 -0.48 -30.55 46.69
N ASP A 404 -0.73 -29.36 46.20
CA ASP A 404 -1.65 -29.07 45.12
C ASP A 404 -0.83 -28.82 43.85
N GLU A 405 -1.30 -29.31 42.71
CA GLU A 405 -0.54 -29.25 41.46
C GLU A 405 -0.47 -27.82 40.93
N GLU A 406 -1.54 -27.05 41.10
CA GLU A 406 -1.64 -25.65 40.69
C GLU A 406 -1.09 -24.69 41.77
N ASP A 407 -1.31 -25.00 43.05
CA ASP A 407 -1.00 -24.11 44.17
C ASP A 407 0.32 -24.44 44.90
N GLY A 408 0.94 -25.58 44.62
CA GLY A 408 2.17 -26.04 45.29
C GLY A 408 1.92 -26.59 46.68
N ILE A 409 2.87 -26.41 47.61
CA ILE A 409 2.72 -26.92 48.98
C ILE A 409 1.66 -26.09 49.72
N LEU A 410 0.61 -26.76 50.19
CA LEU A 410 -0.46 -26.09 50.93
C LEU A 410 0.00 -25.71 52.34
N PRO A 411 -0.40 -24.52 52.84
CA PRO A 411 -0.11 -24.11 54.22
C PRO A 411 -0.69 -25.07 55.25
N GLU A 412 -0.02 -25.25 56.38
CA GLU A 412 -0.46 -26.13 57.46
C GLU A 412 -1.87 -25.81 58.00
N LYS A 413 -2.27 -24.53 57.99
CA LYS A 413 -3.62 -24.09 58.36
C LYS A 413 -4.74 -24.70 57.49
N ASN A 414 -4.40 -25.23 56.32
CA ASN A 414 -5.32 -25.89 55.41
C ASN A 414 -5.45 -27.40 55.71
N ILE A 415 -4.69 -27.92 56.67
CA ILE A 415 -4.71 -29.32 57.09
C ILE A 415 -5.47 -29.43 58.42
N ARG A 416 -6.44 -30.35 58.47
CA ARG A 416 -7.18 -30.71 59.67
C ARG A 416 -6.90 -32.16 60.01
N VAL A 417 -6.59 -32.42 61.28
CA VAL A 417 -6.43 -33.77 61.82
C VAL A 417 -7.60 -34.01 62.77
N GLU A 418 -8.44 -34.98 62.43
CA GLU A 418 -9.61 -35.39 63.18
C GLU A 418 -9.31 -36.70 63.94
N GLY A 419 -9.92 -36.87 65.11
CA GLY A 419 -9.71 -38.04 65.96
C GLY A 419 -8.42 -38.00 66.81
N PHE A 420 -7.71 -36.87 66.85
CA PHE A 420 -6.58 -36.69 67.76
C PHE A 420 -7.09 -36.48 69.19
N ASP A 421 -6.79 -37.43 70.08
CA ASP A 421 -7.10 -37.36 71.51
C ASP A 421 -5.81 -37.63 72.31
N PRO A 422 -5.25 -36.60 72.99
CA PRO A 422 -4.01 -36.74 73.73
C PRO A 422 -4.13 -37.66 74.95
N GLU A 423 -5.32 -37.79 75.56
CA GLU A 423 -5.50 -38.68 76.71
C GLU A 423 -5.56 -40.14 76.25
N ARG A 424 -6.27 -40.43 75.15
CA ARG A 424 -6.26 -41.76 74.53
C ARG A 424 -4.86 -42.21 74.10
N ILE A 425 -4.05 -41.28 73.62
CA ILE A 425 -2.65 -41.56 73.24
C ILE A 425 -1.81 -41.89 74.48
N LYS A 426 -1.96 -41.16 75.59
CA LYS A 426 -1.25 -41.45 76.85
C LYS A 426 -1.57 -42.84 77.42
N GLU A 427 -2.79 -43.30 77.21
CA GLU A 427 -3.27 -44.63 77.63
C GLU A 427 -2.82 -45.76 76.70
N ALA A 428 -2.25 -45.46 75.53
CA ALA A 428 -1.90 -46.48 74.55
C ALA A 428 -0.62 -47.26 74.90
N HIS A 429 -0.63 -48.56 74.61
CA HIS A 429 0.47 -49.48 74.88
C HIS A 429 1.23 -49.89 73.62
N GLY A 430 2.45 -50.38 73.82
CA GLY A 430 3.29 -50.86 72.72
C GLY A 430 2.61 -51.95 71.87
N GLY A 431 2.52 -51.70 70.57
CA GLY A 431 1.83 -52.54 69.59
C GLY A 431 0.47 -51.99 69.16
N GLU A 432 -0.05 -50.95 69.81
CA GLU A 432 -1.29 -50.28 69.38
C GLU A 432 -1.06 -49.36 68.16
N GLU A 433 -2.08 -49.30 67.31
CA GLU A 433 -2.16 -48.39 66.16
C GLU A 433 -3.30 -47.41 66.37
N ILE A 434 -2.97 -46.12 66.37
CA ILE A 434 -3.94 -45.03 66.41
C ILE A 434 -4.10 -44.49 65.00
N ARG A 435 -5.34 -44.47 64.51
CA ARG A 435 -5.68 -43.99 63.17
C ARG A 435 -6.27 -42.59 63.28
N LEU A 436 -5.66 -41.64 62.60
CA LEU A 436 -6.10 -40.25 62.54
C LEU A 436 -6.60 -39.94 61.14
N VAL A 437 -7.73 -39.26 61.04
CA VAL A 437 -8.26 -38.81 59.74
C VAL A 437 -7.64 -37.46 59.43
N VAL A 438 -6.97 -37.35 58.29
CA VAL A 438 -6.32 -36.13 57.83
C VAL A 438 -7.09 -35.60 56.63
N LYS A 439 -7.56 -34.36 56.73
CA LYS A 439 -8.22 -33.64 55.65
C LYS A 439 -7.38 -32.44 55.23
N ALA A 440 -7.14 -32.27 53.93
CA ALA A 440 -6.50 -31.07 53.40
C ALA A 440 -7.44 -30.36 52.43
N TYR A 441 -7.48 -29.03 52.53
CA TYR A 441 -8.33 -28.17 51.74
C TYR A 441 -7.51 -27.21 50.88
N ASP A 442 -7.84 -27.09 49.59
CA ASP A 442 -7.28 -26.03 48.75
C ASP A 442 -8.01 -24.69 48.97
N LYS A 443 -7.68 -23.68 48.15
CA LYS A 443 -8.28 -22.34 48.21
C LYS A 443 -9.75 -22.31 47.79
N LEU A 444 -10.16 -23.20 46.89
CA LEU A 444 -11.53 -23.31 46.39
C LEU A 444 -12.36 -24.32 47.19
N LYS A 445 -11.77 -24.85 48.27
CA LYS A 445 -12.34 -25.76 49.27
C LYS A 445 -12.56 -27.19 48.77
N ASN A 446 -11.90 -27.63 47.70
CA ASN A 446 -11.86 -29.08 47.46
C ASN A 446 -11.09 -29.75 48.58
N CYS A 447 -11.48 -30.98 48.89
CA CYS A 447 -10.99 -31.71 50.06
C CYS A 447 -10.48 -33.08 49.66
N VAL A 448 -9.29 -33.41 50.14
CA VAL A 448 -8.79 -34.78 50.14
C VAL A 448 -8.78 -35.31 51.58
N GLU A 449 -9.14 -36.57 51.74
CA GLU A 449 -9.10 -37.27 53.03
C GLU A 449 -8.15 -38.46 52.94
N GLY A 450 -7.38 -38.68 54.00
CA GLY A 450 -6.53 -39.86 54.16
C GLY A 450 -6.35 -40.26 55.62
N GLU A 451 -5.88 -41.48 55.85
CA GLU A 451 -5.68 -42.05 57.19
C GLU A 451 -4.18 -42.04 57.55
N LEU A 452 -3.82 -41.28 58.59
CA LEU A 452 -2.48 -41.32 59.17
C LEU A 452 -2.42 -42.38 60.28
N LYS A 453 -1.44 -43.27 60.18
CA LYS A 453 -1.18 -44.30 61.20
C LYS A 453 -0.10 -43.84 62.17
N VAL A 454 -0.42 -43.86 63.45
CA VAL A 454 0.49 -43.62 64.56
C VAL A 454 0.67 -44.91 65.34
N CYS A 455 1.84 -45.53 65.19
CA CYS A 455 2.19 -46.79 65.81
C CYS A 455 2.95 -46.56 67.12
N ILE A 456 2.36 -47.02 68.23
CA ILE A 456 2.98 -46.95 69.56
C ILE A 456 3.93 -48.13 69.69
N VAL A 457 5.22 -47.85 69.89
CA VAL A 457 6.26 -48.86 69.94
C VAL A 457 6.63 -49.14 71.39
N ALA A 458 6.57 -50.42 71.79
CA ALA A 458 7.01 -50.85 73.11
C ALA A 458 8.48 -50.46 73.35
N THR A 459 8.73 -49.75 74.45
CA THR A 459 10.08 -49.36 74.90
C THR A 459 10.75 -50.43 75.75
N ASN A 460 9.95 -51.34 76.29
CA ASN A 460 10.40 -52.49 77.06
C ASN A 460 10.89 -53.59 76.12
N GLU A 461 11.86 -54.38 76.58
CA GLU A 461 12.38 -55.51 75.83
C GLU A 461 11.28 -56.55 75.58
N LYS A 462 11.00 -56.80 74.31
CA LYS A 462 10.18 -57.93 73.88
C LYS A 462 11.09 -59.14 73.67
N SER A 463 10.92 -60.17 74.49
CA SER A 463 11.60 -61.44 74.30
C SER A 463 11.06 -62.15 73.05
N LEU A 464 11.95 -62.52 72.13
CA LEU A 464 11.66 -63.38 70.98
C LEU A 464 12.09 -64.83 71.26
N GLY A 465 12.21 -65.21 72.55
CA GLY A 465 12.70 -66.51 72.97
C GLY A 465 14.17 -66.72 72.58
N ARG A 466 14.50 -67.86 71.97
CA ARG A 466 15.88 -68.20 71.55
C ARG A 466 16.43 -67.28 70.44
N ARG A 467 15.59 -66.46 69.80
CA ARG A 467 16.00 -65.54 68.71
C ARG A 467 16.53 -64.19 69.20
N GLY A 468 16.49 -63.92 70.51
CA GLY A 468 16.99 -62.68 71.12
C GLY A 468 15.89 -61.81 71.70
N ARG A 469 16.22 -60.56 72.01
CA ARG A 469 15.29 -59.55 72.52
C ARG A 469 15.30 -58.35 71.57
N VAL A 470 14.15 -57.71 71.38
CA VAL A 470 14.02 -56.50 70.57
C VAL A 470 13.40 -55.40 71.41
N ARG A 471 13.90 -54.18 71.26
CA ARG A 471 13.36 -52.98 71.89
C ARG A 471 13.52 -51.76 70.98
N PHE A 472 12.74 -50.73 71.24
CA PHE A 472 12.96 -49.41 70.63
C PHE A 472 14.31 -48.84 71.10
N ILE A 473 15.11 -48.31 70.17
CA ILE A 473 16.42 -47.70 70.46
C ILE A 473 16.24 -46.18 70.56
N ASP A 474 16.68 -45.62 71.67
CA ASP A 474 16.81 -44.17 71.90
C ASP A 474 18.18 -43.84 72.50
N ALA A 475 18.43 -42.56 72.79
CA ALA A 475 19.70 -42.07 73.32
C ALA A 475 20.08 -42.73 74.66
N SER A 476 19.10 -43.08 75.50
CA SER A 476 19.34 -43.72 76.79
C SER A 476 19.67 -45.22 76.68
N HIS A 477 19.42 -45.82 75.51
CA HIS A 477 19.61 -47.25 75.27
C HIS A 477 20.66 -47.58 74.21
N ILE A 478 21.35 -46.57 73.64
CA ILE A 478 22.40 -46.80 72.63
C ILE A 478 23.53 -47.71 73.15
N ASP A 479 23.87 -47.57 74.43
CA ASP A 479 24.91 -48.35 75.09
C ASP A 479 24.52 -49.82 75.29
N THR A 480 23.23 -50.14 75.17
CA THR A 480 22.69 -51.51 75.29
C THR A 480 22.80 -52.33 74.00
N LEU A 481 23.21 -51.72 72.88
CA LEU A 481 23.49 -52.44 71.65
C LEU A 481 24.73 -53.32 71.82
N SER A 482 24.67 -54.56 71.31
CA SER A 482 25.82 -55.45 71.25
C SER A 482 26.98 -54.77 70.50
N GLU A 483 28.22 -55.01 70.96
CA GLU A 483 29.44 -54.51 70.30
C GLU A 483 29.49 -54.85 68.80
N ASN A 484 28.94 -56.01 68.40
CA ASN A 484 28.87 -56.46 67.01
C ASN A 484 27.58 -56.08 66.28
N SER A 485 26.75 -55.19 66.85
CA SER A 485 25.52 -54.74 66.22
C SER A 485 25.82 -54.03 64.90
N VAL A 486 25.04 -54.34 63.85
CA VAL A 486 25.13 -53.63 62.55
C VAL A 486 24.97 -52.12 62.74
N TRP A 487 24.18 -51.69 63.74
CA TRP A 487 24.00 -50.28 64.07
C TRP A 487 25.22 -49.59 64.71
N ARG A 488 26.25 -50.35 65.10
CA ARG A 488 27.55 -49.84 65.60
C ARG A 488 28.68 -50.03 64.61
N VAL A 489 28.68 -51.15 63.89
CA VAL A 489 29.83 -51.59 63.09
C VAL A 489 29.71 -51.19 61.61
N ASP A 490 28.50 -51.03 61.08
CA ASP A 490 28.29 -50.60 59.70
C ASP A 490 28.12 -49.08 59.62
N ASP A 491 29.00 -48.41 58.88
CA ASP A 491 29.06 -46.93 58.80
C ASP A 491 27.74 -46.30 58.34
N LYS A 492 26.99 -46.97 57.44
CA LYS A 492 25.71 -46.45 56.93
C LYS A 492 24.64 -46.50 58.01
N PHE A 493 24.54 -47.62 58.73
CA PHE A 493 23.55 -47.77 59.80
C PHE A 493 23.92 -46.97 61.05
N ALA A 494 25.20 -46.87 61.40
CA ALA A 494 25.68 -46.03 62.49
C ALA A 494 25.39 -44.55 62.21
N SER A 495 25.66 -44.06 60.99
CA SER A 495 25.33 -42.70 60.57
C SER A 495 23.82 -42.44 60.59
N LEU A 496 23.01 -43.41 60.14
CA LEU A 496 21.55 -43.30 60.18
C LEU A 496 21.02 -43.22 61.62
N LEU A 497 21.53 -44.08 62.52
CA LEU A 497 21.16 -44.06 63.93
C LEU A 497 21.54 -42.74 64.58
N GLN A 498 22.76 -42.24 64.33
CA GLN A 498 23.22 -40.97 64.89
C GLN A 498 22.36 -39.80 64.40
N ASN A 499 22.05 -39.72 63.10
CA ASN A 499 21.17 -38.70 62.55
C ASN A 499 19.75 -38.75 63.16
N VAL A 500 19.19 -39.94 63.37
CA VAL A 500 17.88 -40.11 64.01
C VAL A 500 17.91 -39.69 65.48
N LEU A 501 19.01 -39.94 66.19
CA LEU A 501 19.18 -39.54 67.59
C LEU A 501 19.40 -38.03 67.74
N ASP A 502 20.10 -37.40 66.80
CA ASP A 502 20.36 -35.96 66.81
C ASP A 502 19.15 -35.13 66.35
N LEU A 503 18.31 -35.63 65.43
CA LEU A 503 17.02 -35.03 65.08
C LEU A 503 15.99 -35.07 66.22
N ARG A 504 16.25 -35.84 67.29
CA ARG A 504 15.38 -36.03 68.46
C ARG A 504 15.84 -35.26 69.71
N LYS A 505 16.98 -34.58 69.65
CA LYS A 505 17.41 -33.58 70.64
C LYS A 505 16.79 -32.23 70.29
#